data_AF-A0A800EUL2-F1
#
_entry.id   AF-A0A800EUL2-F1
#
_cell.length_a   1.000
_cell.length_b   1.000
_cell.length_c   1.000
_cell.angle_alpha   90.00
_cell.angle_beta   90.00
_cell.angle_gamma   90.00
#
_symmetry.space_group_name_H-M   'P 1'
#
loop_
_entity.id
_entity.type
_entity.pdbx_description
1 polymer ?
#
loop_
_entity_poly.entity_id
_entity_poly.type
_entity_poly.pdbx_seq_one_letter_code
_entity_poly.pdbx_strand_id
1 'polypeptide(L)'
;MKSPVLKNILAAVLGYVVMFAVSFPLFGLLWSVLGTDGAFAAGSWNVSGEWIIGSIVLGGLVSIAGGFSCSWAAVSRGGVAILVGLVLAFGILALVPDAGVAPGLRPDQVSMFDAMTSAQQPLGMLWLNPVLGVIGVLFGAMLQGAKPPLRA
;
A
#
# COMPACT_ATOMS: atom_id res chain seq x y z
N MET A 1 19.66 2.65 -24.24
CA MET A 1 19.51 1.49 -23.34
C MET A 1 18.35 0.61 -23.82
N LYS A 2 18.62 -0.63 -24.28
CA LYS A 2 17.61 -1.51 -24.90
C LYS A 2 17.57 -2.90 -24.24
N SER A 3 17.53 -2.99 -22.91
CA SER A 3 17.22 -4.28 -22.26
C SER A 3 15.74 -4.32 -21.88
N PRO A 4 14.98 -5.35 -22.29
CA PRO A 4 13.57 -5.51 -21.92
C PRO A 4 13.39 -5.63 -20.40
N VAL A 5 14.40 -6.17 -19.71
CA VAL A 5 14.44 -6.26 -18.24
C VAL A 5 14.46 -4.88 -17.59
N LEU A 6 15.30 -3.96 -18.05
CA LEU A 6 15.37 -2.61 -17.49
C LEU A 6 14.04 -1.88 -17.63
N LYS A 7 13.36 -2.02 -18.77
CA LYS A 7 12.04 -1.42 -18.97
C LYS A 7 10.99 -2.00 -17.99
N ASN A 8 11.01 -3.31 -17.75
CA ASN A 8 10.12 -3.94 -16.78
C ASN A 8 10.40 -3.50 -15.33
N ILE A 9 11.68 -3.31 -14.97
CA ILE A 9 12.06 -2.75 -13.66
C ILE A 9 11.52 -1.32 -13.53
N LEU A 10 11.74 -0.47 -14.53
CA LEU A 10 11.24 0.91 -14.53
C LEU A 10 9.71 0.97 -14.45
N ALA A 11 9.01 0.04 -15.11
CA ALA A 11 7.56 -0.08 -15.00
C ALA A 11 7.10 -0.49 -13.60
N ALA A 12 7.82 -1.40 -12.93
CA ALA A 12 7.55 -1.75 -11.53
C ALA A 12 7.78 -0.57 -10.59
N VAL A 13 8.89 0.17 -10.77
CA VAL A 13 9.17 1.39 -10.02
C VAL A 13 8.08 2.43 -10.24
N LEU A 14 7.64 2.65 -11.48
CA LEU A 14 6.52 3.54 -11.80
C LEU A 14 5.25 3.12 -11.05
N GLY A 15 4.89 1.85 -11.09
CA GLY A 15 3.72 1.34 -10.37
C GLY A 15 3.80 1.61 -8.87
N TYR A 16 4.96 1.40 -8.25
CA TYR A 16 5.18 1.69 -6.85
C TYR A 16 5.10 3.19 -6.52
N VAL A 17 5.67 4.05 -7.38
CA VAL A 17 5.56 5.51 -7.25
C VAL A 17 4.11 5.96 -7.34
N VAL A 18 3.32 5.39 -8.27
CA VAL A 18 1.88 5.66 -8.37
C VAL A 18 1.15 5.22 -7.11
N MET A 19 1.47 4.04 -6.55
CA MET A 19 0.89 3.61 -5.28
C MET A 19 1.13 4.63 -4.18
N PHE A 20 2.36 5.11 -4.02
CA PHE A 20 2.71 6.11 -3.02
C PHE A 20 1.99 7.45 -3.24
N ALA A 21 1.98 7.94 -4.49
CA ALA A 21 1.35 9.20 -4.85
C ALA A 21 -0.18 9.17 -4.66
N VAL A 22 -0.81 8.02 -4.84
CA VAL A 22 -2.25 7.82 -4.63
C VAL A 22 -2.58 7.57 -3.15
N SER A 23 -1.73 6.86 -2.41
CA SER A 23 -1.98 6.57 -0.99
C SER A 23 -2.00 7.84 -0.15
N PHE A 24 -1.07 8.76 -0.37
CA PHE A 24 -0.96 9.97 0.47
C PHE A 24 -2.24 10.81 0.51
N PRO A 25 -2.84 11.23 -0.63
CA PRO A 25 -4.08 11.99 -0.60
C PRO A 25 -5.29 11.18 -0.12
N LEU A 26 -5.39 9.88 -0.45
CA LEU A 26 -6.52 9.05 -0.02
C LEU A 26 -6.54 8.87 1.50
N PHE A 27 -5.41 8.52 2.10
CA PHE A 27 -5.31 8.35 3.54
C PHE A 27 -5.33 9.69 4.28
N GLY A 28 -4.79 10.76 3.69
CA GLY A 28 -4.95 12.12 4.23
C GLY A 28 -6.41 12.58 4.25
N LEU A 29 -7.18 12.24 3.21
CA LEU A 29 -8.62 12.51 3.17
C LEU A 29 -9.37 11.68 4.20
N LEU A 30 -9.07 10.38 4.33
CA LEU A 30 -9.66 9.52 5.35
C LEU A 30 -9.41 10.07 6.76
N TRP A 31 -8.17 10.48 7.03
CA TRP A 31 -7.81 11.14 8.29
C TRP A 31 -8.58 12.43 8.50
N SER A 32 -8.73 13.26 7.47
CA SER A 32 -9.46 14.54 7.57
C SER A 32 -10.96 14.34 7.82
N VAL A 33 -11.52 13.22 7.36
CA VAL A 33 -12.95 12.87 7.54
C VAL A 33 -13.20 12.25 8.91
N LEU A 34 -12.35 11.29 9.33
CA LEU A 34 -12.54 10.57 10.60
C LEU A 34 -11.99 11.33 11.81
N GLY A 35 -10.95 12.13 11.61
CA GLY A 35 -10.19 12.76 12.68
C GLY A 35 -9.55 11.74 13.62
N THR A 36 -9.09 12.21 14.78
CA THR A 36 -8.46 11.37 15.79
C THR A 36 -9.41 10.33 16.38
N ASP A 37 -10.64 10.74 16.73
CA ASP A 37 -11.61 9.88 17.41
C ASP A 37 -12.16 8.79 16.51
N GLY A 38 -12.32 9.08 15.22
CA GLY A 38 -12.71 8.08 14.23
C GLY A 38 -11.55 7.18 13.80
N ALA A 39 -10.30 7.58 14.01
CA ALA A 39 -9.12 6.80 13.61
C ALA A 39 -8.61 5.82 14.67
N PHE A 40 -8.87 6.10 15.95
CA PHE A 40 -8.31 5.37 17.09
C PHE A 40 -9.36 5.01 18.14
N ALA A 41 -9.13 3.90 18.85
CA ALA A 41 -9.86 3.62 20.08
C ALA A 41 -9.58 4.69 21.16
N ALA A 42 -10.54 4.91 22.05
CA ALA A 42 -10.43 5.91 23.11
C ALA A 42 -9.21 5.64 24.02
N GLY A 43 -8.38 6.67 24.22
CA GLY A 43 -7.18 6.60 25.08
C GLY A 43 -6.08 5.63 24.63
N SER A 44 -6.18 5.07 23.42
CA SER A 44 -5.28 4.02 22.92
C SER A 44 -4.77 4.34 21.52
N TRP A 45 -3.56 3.86 21.20
CA TRP A 45 -2.99 3.91 19.86
C TRP A 45 -3.51 2.81 18.93
N ASN A 46 -4.40 1.94 19.42
CA ASN A 46 -5.07 0.94 18.59
C ASN A 46 -5.98 1.65 17.58
N VAL A 47 -5.80 1.33 16.30
CA VAL A 47 -6.67 1.84 15.24
C VAL A 47 -8.11 1.36 15.42
N SER A 48 -9.07 2.21 15.09
CA SER A 48 -10.51 1.92 15.16
C SER A 48 -10.97 0.96 14.05
N GLY A 49 -12.18 0.41 14.19
CA GLY A 49 -12.78 -0.43 13.15
C GLY A 49 -13.06 0.36 11.86
N GLU A 50 -13.49 1.62 12.00
CA GLU A 50 -13.76 2.55 10.91
C GLU A 50 -12.50 2.82 10.09
N TRP A 51 -11.37 3.06 10.78
CA TRP A 51 -10.08 3.23 10.13
C TRP A 51 -9.63 1.97 9.40
N ILE A 52 -9.80 0.79 10.02
CA ILE A 52 -9.44 -0.49 9.41
C ILE A 52 -10.23 -0.71 8.11
N ILE A 53 -11.55 -0.54 8.15
CA ILE A 53 -12.42 -0.72 6.98
C ILE A 53 -12.03 0.26 5.87
N GLY A 54 -11.86 1.55 6.21
CA GLY A 54 -11.39 2.56 5.26
C GLY A 54 -10.04 2.21 4.65
N SER A 55 -9.08 1.79 5.47
CA SER A 55 -7.74 1.40 5.05
C SER A 55 -7.74 0.21 4.09
N ILE A 56 -8.61 -0.78 4.30
CA ILE A 56 -8.76 -1.94 3.40
C ILE A 56 -9.27 -1.48 2.04
N VAL A 57 -10.32 -0.67 2.00
CA VAL A 57 -10.89 -0.17 0.73
C VAL A 57 -9.86 0.67 -0.03
N LEU A 58 -9.24 1.64 0.66
CA LEU A 58 -8.25 2.53 0.05
C LEU A 58 -6.98 1.79 -0.36
N GLY A 59 -6.48 0.85 0.45
CA GLY A 59 -5.34 -0.01 0.12
C GLY A 59 -5.60 -0.86 -1.12
N GLY A 60 -6.82 -1.35 -1.29
CA GLY A 60 -7.27 -2.00 -2.53
C GLY A 60 -7.19 -1.06 -3.74
N LEU A 61 -7.74 0.15 -3.64
CA LEU A 61 -7.68 1.13 -4.74
C LEU A 61 -6.25 1.54 -5.10
N VAL A 62 -5.40 1.75 -4.10
CA VAL A 62 -3.97 2.07 -4.27
C VAL A 62 -3.25 0.96 -5.03
N SER A 63 -3.43 -0.30 -4.59
CA SER A 63 -2.77 -1.44 -5.23
C SER A 63 -3.27 -1.70 -6.65
N ILE A 64 -4.56 -1.50 -6.91
CA ILE A 64 -5.13 -1.54 -8.27
C ILE A 64 -4.48 -0.48 -9.17
N ALA A 65 -4.37 0.77 -8.70
CA ALA A 65 -3.73 1.84 -9.46
C ALA A 65 -2.25 1.55 -9.77
N GLY A 66 -1.51 0.98 -8.81
CA GLY A 66 -0.14 0.52 -8.99
C GLY A 66 -0.01 -0.58 -10.04
N GLY A 67 -0.86 -1.61 -9.95
CA GLY A 67 -0.87 -2.71 -10.91
C GLY A 67 -1.23 -2.26 -12.33
N PHE A 68 -2.23 -1.41 -12.46
CA PHE A 68 -2.66 -0.84 -13.74
C PHE A 68 -1.53 -0.04 -14.40
N SER A 69 -0.93 0.90 -13.66
CA SER A 69 0.15 1.76 -14.18
C SER A 69 1.42 0.98 -14.51
N CYS A 70 1.77 -0.03 -13.70
CA CYS A 70 2.88 -0.94 -13.99
C CYS A 70 2.62 -1.71 -15.29
N SER A 71 1.46 -2.35 -15.43
CA SER A 71 1.12 -3.13 -16.63
C SER A 71 1.10 -2.26 -17.88
N TRP A 72 0.60 -1.03 -17.77
CA TRP A 72 0.59 -0.07 -18.87
C TRP A 72 1.99 0.22 -19.43
N ALA A 73 2.98 0.40 -18.54
CA ALA A 73 4.36 0.71 -18.89
C ALA A 73 5.23 -0.53 -19.18
N ALA A 74 4.85 -1.70 -18.67
CA ALA A 74 5.63 -2.92 -18.78
C ALA A 74 5.68 -3.46 -20.22
N VAL A 75 6.76 -4.17 -20.52
CA VAL A 75 7.01 -4.82 -21.82
C VAL A 75 6.55 -6.27 -21.81
N SER A 76 6.52 -6.89 -20.63
CA SER A 76 6.00 -8.25 -20.43
C SER A 76 5.42 -8.41 -19.02
N ARG A 77 4.79 -9.57 -18.77
CA ARG A 77 4.26 -9.94 -17.44
C ARG A 77 5.32 -9.92 -16.33
N GLY A 78 6.61 -9.97 -16.69
CA GLY A 78 7.72 -9.85 -15.74
C GLY A 78 7.73 -8.54 -14.98
N GLY A 79 7.28 -7.41 -15.57
CA GLY A 79 7.21 -6.13 -14.86
C GLY A 79 6.24 -6.18 -13.67
N VAL A 80 5.04 -6.70 -13.89
CA VAL A 80 4.04 -6.89 -12.83
C VAL A 80 4.51 -7.90 -11.79
N ALA A 81 5.19 -8.98 -12.21
CA ALA A 81 5.78 -9.94 -11.28
C ALA A 81 6.85 -9.31 -10.36
N ILE A 82 7.69 -8.41 -10.90
CA ILE A 82 8.65 -7.64 -10.09
C ILE A 82 7.91 -6.75 -9.09
N LEU A 83 6.85 -6.04 -9.50
CA LEU A 83 6.07 -5.20 -8.58
C LEU A 83 5.41 -6.03 -7.47
N VAL A 84 4.82 -7.19 -7.81
CA VAL A 84 4.28 -8.13 -6.82
C VAL A 84 5.37 -8.57 -5.83
N GLY A 85 6.56 -8.91 -6.34
CA GLY A 85 7.72 -9.24 -5.51
C GLY A 85 8.10 -8.11 -4.55
N LEU A 86 8.10 -6.85 -5.01
CA LEU A 86 8.38 -5.68 -4.16
C LEU A 86 7.31 -5.49 -3.08
N VAL A 87 6.03 -5.59 -3.44
CA VAL A 87 4.90 -5.45 -2.51
C VAL A 87 4.96 -6.53 -1.42
N LEU A 88 5.24 -7.78 -1.81
CA LEU A 88 5.45 -8.87 -0.86
C LEU A 88 6.66 -8.63 0.03
N ALA A 89 7.80 -8.22 -0.54
CA ALA A 89 9.01 -7.96 0.22
C ALA A 89 8.78 -6.87 1.27
N PHE A 90 8.19 -5.73 0.89
CA PHE A 90 7.89 -4.65 1.84
C PHE A 90 6.81 -5.02 2.85
N GLY A 91 5.79 -5.77 2.43
CA GLY A 91 4.76 -6.24 3.35
C GLY A 91 5.30 -7.22 4.39
N ILE A 92 6.23 -8.10 4.01
CA ILE A 92 6.92 -9.01 4.95
C ILE A 92 7.85 -8.23 5.88
N LEU A 93 8.58 -7.24 5.35
CA LEU A 93 9.43 -6.36 6.18
C LEU A 93 8.61 -5.58 7.22
N ALA A 94 7.37 -5.21 6.89
CA ALA A 94 6.45 -4.56 7.83
C ALA A 94 5.95 -5.49 8.96
N LEU A 95 6.19 -6.81 8.87
CA LEU A 95 5.92 -7.75 9.97
C LEU A 95 7.00 -7.72 11.05
N VAL A 96 8.18 -7.15 10.75
CA VAL A 96 9.27 -7.05 11.71
C VAL A 96 8.86 -6.04 12.79
N PRO A 97 8.78 -6.46 14.06
CA PRO A 97 8.43 -5.54 15.15
C PRO A 97 9.41 -4.39 15.20
N ASP A 98 8.90 -3.17 15.34
CA ASP A 98 9.74 -2.03 15.64
C ASP A 98 10.26 -2.18 17.09
N ALA A 99 11.56 -2.00 17.30
CA ALA A 99 12.19 -2.06 18.63
C ALA A 99 11.97 -0.77 19.45
N GLY A 100 11.12 0.14 18.94
CA GLY A 100 10.74 1.39 19.59
C GLY A 100 10.10 1.23 20.96
N VAL A 101 10.16 2.31 21.74
CA VAL A 101 9.51 2.40 23.05
C VAL A 101 8.00 2.27 22.87
N ALA A 102 7.36 1.39 23.65
CA ALA A 102 5.91 1.22 23.64
C ALA A 102 5.24 2.60 23.83
N PRO A 103 4.35 3.02 22.92
CA PRO A 103 3.77 4.35 23.01
C PRO A 103 2.91 4.44 24.28
N GLY A 104 3.07 5.54 25.03
CA GLY A 104 2.30 5.82 26.24
C GLY A 104 0.82 6.07 25.95
N LEU A 105 0.06 6.61 26.91
CA LEU A 105 -1.34 6.99 26.68
C LEU A 105 -1.43 7.95 25.49
N ARG A 106 -2.36 7.68 24.56
CA ARG A 106 -2.58 8.53 23.39
C ARG A 106 -3.23 9.85 23.84
N PRO A 107 -2.71 11.01 23.43
CA PRO A 107 -3.35 12.29 23.71
C PRO A 107 -4.66 12.45 22.89
N ASP A 108 -5.55 13.33 23.35
CA ASP A 108 -6.86 13.55 22.71
C ASP A 108 -6.71 14.16 21.30
N GLN A 109 -5.74 15.04 21.11
CA GLN A 109 -5.39 15.60 19.81
C GLN A 109 -4.06 15.02 19.34
N VAL A 110 -4.07 14.41 18.17
CA VAL A 110 -2.93 13.73 17.57
C VAL A 110 -2.69 14.34 16.20
N SER A 111 -1.44 14.71 15.91
CA SER A 111 -1.09 15.13 14.54
C SER A 111 -1.03 13.90 13.62
N MET A 112 -1.25 14.08 12.32
CA MET A 112 -1.14 12.96 11.37
C MET A 112 0.26 12.32 11.41
N PHE A 113 1.30 13.11 11.68
CA PHE A 113 2.67 12.59 11.81
C PHE A 113 2.82 11.69 13.04
N ASP A 114 2.29 12.10 14.20
CA ASP A 114 2.33 11.29 15.43
C ASP A 114 1.50 10.01 15.27
N ALA A 115 0.36 10.11 14.57
CA ALA A 115 -0.46 8.96 14.24
C ALA A 115 0.30 7.93 13.39
N MET A 116 1.05 8.37 12.38
CA MET A 116 1.79 7.47 11.49
C MET A 116 2.91 6.70 12.20
N THR A 117 3.52 7.29 13.24
CA THR A 117 4.64 6.68 13.96
C THR A 117 4.20 5.86 15.18
N SER A 118 3.02 6.14 15.73
CA SER A 118 2.57 5.54 17.00
C SER A 118 1.40 4.57 16.83
N ALA A 119 0.72 4.55 15.68
CA ALA A 119 -0.45 3.70 15.45
C ALA A 119 -0.13 2.21 15.60
N GLN A 120 -0.95 1.51 16.38
CA GLN A 120 -0.88 0.08 16.59
C GLN A 120 -1.92 -0.60 15.71
N GLN A 121 -1.46 -1.40 14.74
CA GLN A 121 -2.33 -2.20 13.89
C GLN A 121 -2.60 -3.57 14.51
N PRO A 122 -3.81 -4.12 14.40
CA PRO A 122 -4.08 -5.47 14.84
C PRO A 122 -3.23 -6.47 14.03
N LEU A 123 -2.69 -7.50 14.71
CA LEU A 123 -1.78 -8.49 14.11
C LEU A 123 -2.31 -9.13 12.82
N GLY A 124 -3.62 -9.35 12.72
CA GLY A 124 -4.23 -9.90 11.50
C GLY A 124 -4.11 -8.98 10.29
N MET A 125 -4.09 -7.66 10.49
CA MET A 125 -3.97 -6.67 9.42
C MET A 125 -2.57 -6.66 8.80
N LEU A 126 -1.55 -7.05 9.58
CA LEU A 126 -0.18 -7.17 9.10
C LEU A 126 -0.06 -8.16 7.93
N TRP A 127 -0.84 -9.23 7.94
CA TRP A 127 -0.92 -10.19 6.83
C TRP A 127 -1.91 -9.79 5.74
N LEU A 128 -2.98 -9.12 6.12
CA LEU A 128 -3.99 -8.66 5.16
C LEU A 128 -3.40 -7.66 4.17
N ASN A 129 -2.55 -6.74 4.62
CA ASN A 129 -1.95 -5.71 3.78
C ASN A 129 -1.14 -6.26 2.59
N PRO A 130 -0.16 -7.17 2.75
CA PRO A 130 0.56 -7.77 1.63
C PRO A 130 -0.36 -8.58 0.71
N VAL A 131 -1.29 -9.36 1.28
CA VAL A 131 -2.22 -10.18 0.48
C VAL A 131 -3.11 -9.29 -0.39
N LEU A 132 -3.72 -8.27 0.22
CA LEU A 132 -4.54 -7.28 -0.47
C LEU A 132 -3.75 -6.53 -1.52
N GLY A 133 -2.51 -6.13 -1.20
CA GLY A 133 -1.61 -5.47 -2.12
C GLY A 133 -1.33 -6.31 -3.37
N VAL A 134 -1.04 -7.60 -3.20
CA VAL A 134 -0.82 -8.52 -4.34
C VAL A 134 -2.09 -8.71 -5.16
N ILE A 135 -3.22 -8.99 -4.51
CA ILE A 135 -4.50 -9.19 -5.20
C ILE A 135 -4.87 -7.94 -6.01
N GLY A 136 -4.76 -6.76 -5.40
CA GLY A 136 -5.07 -5.50 -6.07
C GLY A 136 -4.12 -5.19 -7.23
N VAL A 137 -2.81 -5.42 -7.07
CA VAL A 137 -1.85 -5.26 -8.17
C VAL A 137 -2.16 -6.18 -9.35
N LEU A 138 -2.45 -7.45 -9.08
CA LEU A 138 -2.81 -8.41 -10.13
C LEU A 138 -4.12 -8.00 -10.82
N PHE A 139 -5.14 -7.62 -10.04
CA PHE A 139 -6.43 -7.17 -10.58
C PHE A 139 -6.27 -5.89 -11.42
N GLY A 140 -5.54 -4.90 -10.94
CA GLY A 140 -5.25 -3.67 -11.69
C GLY A 140 -4.50 -3.93 -12.99
N ALA A 141 -3.53 -4.85 -12.99
CA ALA A 141 -2.85 -5.27 -14.21
C ALA A 141 -3.80 -5.98 -15.19
N MET A 142 -4.74 -6.79 -14.69
CA MET A 142 -5.77 -7.43 -15.53
C MET A 142 -6.68 -6.40 -16.20
N LEU A 143 -7.11 -5.35 -15.48
CA LEU A 143 -7.96 -4.27 -16.01
C LEU A 143 -7.29 -3.50 -17.17
N GLN A 144 -5.96 -3.38 -17.15
CA GLN A 144 -5.22 -2.70 -18.22
C GLN A 144 -5.25 -3.48 -19.56
N GLY A 145 -5.51 -4.79 -19.51
CA GLY A 145 -5.54 -5.66 -20.68
C GLY A 145 -4.16 -6.18 -21.05
N ALA A 146 -4.01 -7.51 -21.12
CA ALA A 146 -2.75 -8.17 -21.43
C ALA A 146 -2.15 -7.68 -22.75
N LYS A 147 -1.09 -6.86 -22.71
CA LYS A 147 -0.27 -6.61 -23.90
C LYS A 147 0.31 -7.95 -24.39
N PRO A 148 0.15 -8.31 -25.67
CA PRO A 148 0.87 -9.44 -26.24
C PRO A 148 2.37 -9.25 -26.00
N PRO A 149 3.12 -10.31 -25.65
CA PRO A 149 4.58 -10.18 -25.58
C PRO A 149 5.07 -9.69 -26.95
N LEU A 150 5.81 -8.58 -26.96
CA LEU A 150 6.52 -8.14 -28.17
C LEU A 150 7.39 -9.32 -28.60
N ARG A 151 7.07 -9.92 -29.75
CA ARG A 151 7.91 -10.95 -30.37
C ARG A 151 9.30 -10.32 -30.55
N ALA A 152 10.29 -11.02 -30.00
CA ALA A 152 11.71 -10.65 -30.09
C ALA A 152 12.16 -10.58 -31.55
#